data_AF-A0A920HMQ6-F1
#
_entry.id   AF-A0A920HMQ6-F1
#
_cell.length_a   1.000
_cell.length_b   1.000
_cell.length_c   1.000
_cell.angle_alpha   90.00
_cell.angle_beta   90.00
_cell.angle_gamma   90.00
#
_symmetry.space_group_name_H-M   'P 1'
#
loop_
_entity.id
_entity.type
_entity.pdbx_description
1 polymer ?
#
loop_
_entity_poly.entity_id
_entity_poly.type
_entity_poly.pdbx_seq_one_letter_code
_entity_poly.pdbx_strand_id
1 'polypeptide(L)' 'MGDQDYMFLPSVKNLVKVHNKSDLYVIQNCGHVVNIDKPEIFNKRMSDFLERSI' A
#
# COMPACT_ATOMS: atom_id res chain seq x y z
N MET A 1 -1.83 0.96 0.44
CA MET A 1 -2.93 1.69 1.11
C MET A 1 -3.44 2.79 0.20
N GLY A 2 -4.71 3.19 0.29
CA GLY A 2 -5.19 4.41 -0.35
C GLY A 2 -4.90 5.64 0.51
N ASP A 3 -4.77 6.81 -0.12
CA ASP A 3 -4.54 8.09 0.56
C ASP A 3 -5.77 8.61 1.33
N GLN A 4 -6.96 8.17 0.94
CA GLN A 4 -8.24 8.52 1.59
C GLN A 4 -8.64 7.53 2.70
N ASP A 5 -7.80 6.53 2.98
CA ASP A 5 -7.98 5.64 4.13
C ASP A 5 -7.51 6.31 5.43
N TYR A 6 -8.26 7.33 5.87
CA TYR A 6 -7.90 8.16 7.02
C TYR A 6 -7.84 7.37 8.33
N MET A 7 -8.57 6.25 8.43
CA MET A 7 -8.64 5.44 9.64
C MET A 7 -7.37 4.60 9.82
N PHE A 8 -6.88 3.93 8.77
CA PHE A 8 -5.78 2.98 8.88
C PHE A 8 -4.42 3.53 8.41
N LEU A 9 -4.40 4.47 7.45
CA LEU A 9 -3.15 4.98 6.88
C LEU A 9 -2.19 5.58 7.93
N PRO A 10 -2.62 6.37 8.93
CA PRO A 10 -1.70 6.90 9.94
C PRO A 10 -1.00 5.80 10.75
N SER A 11 -1.75 4.77 11.16
CA SER A 11 -1.23 3.64 11.93
C SER A 11 -0.25 2.81 11.10
N VAL A 12 -0.57 2.52 9.84
CA VAL A 12 0.33 1.79 8.93
C VAL A 12 1.60 2.60 8.64
N LYS A 13 1.51 3.93 8.45
CA LYS A 13 2.68 4.81 8.29
C LYS A 13 3.62 4.76 9.49
N ASN A 14 3.10 4.59 10.70
CA ASN A 14 3.93 4.43 11.89
C ASN A 14 4.54 3.02 11.98
N LEU A 15 3.75 1.99 11.64
CA LEU A 15 4.20 0.60 11.66
C LEU A 15 5.41 0.37 10.74
N VAL A 16 5.36 0.86 9.50
CA VAL A 16 6.46 0.65 8.54
C VAL A 16 7.76 1.36 8.91
N LYS A 17 7.73 2.35 9.80
CA LYS A 17 8.94 2.97 10.36
C LYS A 17 9.64 2.07 11.37
N VAL A 18 8.92 1.13 11.97
CA VAL A 18 9.43 0.22 13.00
C VAL A 18 9.84 -1.13 12.40
N HIS A 19 9.12 -1.59 11.37
CA HIS A 19 9.40 -2.87 10.72
C HIS A 19 10.32 -2.71 9.51
N ASN A 20 11.62 -2.96 9.71
CA ASN A 20 12.67 -2.77 8.69
C ASN A 20 12.55 -3.67 7.44
N LYS A 21 11.67 -4.67 7.45
CA LYS A 21 11.38 -5.56 6.31
C LYS A 21 9.95 -5.32 5.78
N SER A 22 9.53 -4.06 5.74
CA SER A 22 8.23 -3.69 5.22
C SER A 22 8.33 -2.43 4.37
N ASP A 23 7.52 -2.37 3.31
CA ASP A 23 7.39 -1.22 2.42
C ASP A 23 5.94 -0.72 2.45
N LEU A 24 5.75 0.59 2.38
CA LEU A 24 4.44 1.22 2.22
C LEU A 24 4.35 1.96 0.90
N TYR A 25 3.44 1.50 0.04
CA TYR A 25 3.00 2.25 -1.13
C TYR A 25 1.61 2.86 -0.90
N VAL A 26 1.48 4.16 -1.15
CA VAL A 26 0.21 4.91 -1.02
C VAL A 26 -0.31 5.27 -2.40
N ILE A 27 -1.52 4.81 -2.73
CA ILE A 27 -2.21 5.12 -3.99
C ILE A 27 -3.02 6.41 -3.80
N GLN A 28 -2.78 7.40 -4.66
CA GLN A 28 -3.48 8.68 -4.63
C GLN A 28 -4.93 8.56 -5.13
N ASN A 29 -5.82 9.40 -4.59
CA ASN A 29 -7.25 9.41 -4.89
C ASN A 29 -7.89 8.00 -4.79
N CYS A 30 -7.62 7.31 -3.69
CA CYS A 30 -8.04 5.93 -3.47
C CYS A 30 -8.44 5.68 -2.01
N GLY A 31 -9.52 4.93 -1.81
CA GLY A 31 -10.06 4.59 -0.50
C GLY A 31 -9.37 3.38 0.14
N HIS A 32 -10.12 2.70 1.00
CA HIS A 32 -9.62 1.55 1.74
C HIS A 32 -9.36 0.32 0.84
N VAL A 33 -10.28 0.01 -0.08
CA VAL A 33 -10.28 -1.23 -0.87
C VAL A 33 -9.53 -1.05 -2.19
N VAL A 34 -8.22 -0.83 -2.08
CA VAL A 34 -7.34 -0.43 -3.21
C VAL A 34 -7.32 -1.40 -4.39
N ASN A 35 -7.49 -2.70 -4.15
CA ASN A 35 -7.49 -3.74 -5.17
C ASN A 35 -8.77 -3.73 -6.02
N ILE A 36 -9.84 -3.08 -5.55
CA ILE A 36 -11.09 -2.87 -6.28
C ILE A 36 -11.13 -1.47 -6.90
N ASP A 37 -10.71 -0.44 -6.16
CA ASP A 37 -10.75 0.95 -6.62
C ASP A 37 -9.74 1.25 -7.75
N LYS A 38 -8.53 0.68 -7.65
CA LYS A 38 -7.40 0.91 -8.57
C LYS A 38 -6.67 -0.40 -8.90
N PRO A 39 -7.37 -1.39 -9.51
CA PRO A 39 -6.85 -2.76 -9.68
C PRO A 39 -5.56 -2.82 -10.50
N GLU A 40 -5.42 -2.00 -11.55
CA GLU A 40 -4.21 -1.99 -12.39
C GLU A 40 -2.97 -1.53 -11.62
N ILE A 41 -3.09 -0.45 -10.84
CA ILE A 41 -1.99 0.08 -10.01
C ILE A 41 -1.67 -0.93 -8.91
N PHE A 42 -2.70 -1.47 -8.25
CA PHE A 42 -2.52 -2.47 -7.21
C PHE A 42 -1.78 -3.71 -7.74
N ASN A 43 -2.27 -4.33 -8.81
CA ASN A 43 -1.68 -5.53 -9.39
C ASN A 43 -0.23 -5.29 -9.83
N LYS A 44 0.04 -4.17 -10.51
CA LYS A 44 1.42 -3.81 -10.90
C LYS A 44 2.34 -3.73 -9.69
N ARG A 45 1.93 -3.01 -8.64
CA ARG A 45 2.76 -2.85 -7.43
C ARG A 45 2.95 -4.15 -6.65
N MET A 46 1.95 -5.03 -6.66
CA MET A 46 2.07 -6.35 -6.05
C MET A 46 3.06 -7.23 -6.81
N SER A 47 3.00 -7.25 -8.15
CA SER A 47 4.01 -7.94 -8.97
C SER A 47 5.41 -7.39 -8.73
N ASP A 48 5.60 -6.06 -8.78
CA ASP A 48 6.88 -5.40 -8.49
C ASP A 48 7.43 -5.79 -7.10
N PHE A 49 6.56 -5.93 -6.10
CA PHE A 49 6.94 -6.29 -4.74
C PHE A 49 7.38 -7.76 -4.63
N LEU A 50 6.65 -8.68 -5.28
CA LEU A 50 6.97 -10.11 -5.28
C LEU A 50 8.29 -10.38 -6.00
N GLU A 51 8.54 -9.73 -7.15
CA GLU A 51 9.79 -9.87 -7.89
C GLU A 51 11.02 -9.42 -7.08
N ARG A 52 10.89 -8.36 -6.26
CA ARG A 52 11.96 -7.90 -5.35
C ARG A 52 12.18 -8.80 -4.13
N SER A 53 11.20 -9.65 -3.82
CA SER A 53 11.21 -10.50 -2.63
C SER A 53 11.81 -11.89 -2.88
N ILE A 54 12.19 -12.16 -4.13
CA ILE A 54 12.89 -13.38 -4.57
C ILE A 54 14.40 -13.13 -4.59
#